data_AF-A0A8H4UED9-F1
#
_entry.id   AF-A0A8H4UED9-F1
#
_cell.length_a   1.000
_cell.length_b   1.000
_cell.length_c   1.000
_cell.angle_alpha   90.00
_cell.angle_beta   90.00
_cell.angle_gamma   90.00
#
_symmetry.space_group_name_H-M   'P 1'
#
loop_
_entity.id
_entity.type
_entity.pdbx_description
1 polymer ?
#
loop_
_entity_poly.entity_id
_entity_poly.type
_entity_poly.pdbx_seq_one_letter_code
_entity_poly.pdbx_strand_id
1 'polypeptide(L)'
;MASFASQTYSSTEEAEIQQWLTTSERIKSPEDKSTILETLNSHLSSRSTLLGSKPSKADVAIYETLAPVVAQWSPEERTGEKGHPHIVRHVDFVQNSPLFGLEVKEENKVKVDQDNVLYVKPPVDAKAEKERLKKEKAAAAAPGGEASLVDRTKEKVKEVVEGAKEKVAGDKPKKEKKEKAPKQKAAPA
;
A
#
# COMPACT_ATOMS: atom_id res chain seq x y z
N MET A 1 -10.77 7.25 24.33
CA MET A 1 -11.67 6.33 23.60
C MET A 1 -11.12 6.10 22.21
N ALA A 2 -11.03 4.85 21.76
CA ALA A 2 -10.51 4.53 20.43
C ALA A 2 -11.43 5.11 19.34
N SER A 3 -10.86 5.77 18.33
CA SER A 3 -11.64 6.42 17.26
C SER A 3 -12.44 5.41 16.44
N PHE A 4 -11.96 4.16 16.37
CA PHE A 4 -12.59 3.10 15.59
C PHE A 4 -13.82 2.47 16.25
N ALA A 5 -14.08 2.73 17.54
CA ALA A 5 -15.21 2.15 18.25
C ALA A 5 -16.58 2.64 17.74
N SER A 6 -16.63 3.84 17.14
CA SER A 6 -17.84 4.44 16.58
C SER A 6 -17.86 4.45 15.05
N GLN A 7 -16.89 3.79 14.39
CA GLN A 7 -16.81 3.75 12.92
C GLN A 7 -17.60 2.57 12.38
N THR A 8 -18.26 2.79 11.24
CA THR A 8 -18.89 1.72 10.46
C THR A 8 -17.91 1.20 9.41
N TYR A 9 -17.98 -0.09 9.13
CA TYR A 9 -17.17 -0.75 8.12
C TYR A 9 -18.06 -1.29 7.00
N SER A 10 -17.57 -1.25 5.77
CA SER A 10 -18.21 -1.99 4.68
C SER A 10 -18.01 -3.49 4.87
N SER A 11 -18.84 -4.33 4.24
CA SER A 11 -18.70 -5.79 4.32
C SER A 11 -17.32 -6.29 3.89
N THR A 12 -16.68 -5.62 2.93
CA THR A 12 -15.31 -5.92 2.50
C THR A 12 -14.29 -5.59 3.60
N GLU A 13 -14.40 -4.41 4.22
CA GLU A 13 -13.53 -4.02 5.33
C GLU A 13 -13.71 -4.95 6.54
N GLU A 14 -14.95 -5.39 6.82
CA GLU A 14 -15.21 -6.35 7.88
C GLU A 14 -14.52 -7.70 7.62
N ALA A 15 -14.58 -8.20 6.38
CA ALA A 15 -13.88 -9.42 5.99
C ALA A 15 -12.36 -9.27 6.14
N GLU A 16 -11.79 -8.14 5.70
CA GLU A 16 -10.38 -7.84 5.89
C GLU A 16 -10.00 -7.77 7.38
N ILE A 17 -10.83 -7.15 8.23
CA ILE A 17 -10.61 -7.13 9.69
C ILE A 17 -10.55 -8.56 10.25
N GLN A 18 -11.49 -9.44 9.88
CA GLN A 18 -11.51 -10.82 10.37
C GLN A 18 -10.28 -11.62 9.90
N GLN A 19 -9.84 -11.39 8.67
CA GLN A 19 -8.61 -11.99 8.15
C GLN A 19 -7.39 -11.54 8.97
N TRP A 20 -7.29 -10.25 9.30
CA TRP A 20 -6.16 -9.75 10.09
C TRP A 20 -6.19 -10.21 11.55
N LEU A 21 -7.37 -10.34 12.16
CA LEU A 21 -7.52 -10.95 13.48
C LEU A 21 -7.10 -12.44 13.49
N THR A 22 -7.43 -13.17 12.43
CA THR A 22 -6.95 -14.56 12.27
C THR A 22 -5.43 -14.58 12.10
N THR A 23 -4.90 -13.62 11.34
CA THR A 23 -3.46 -13.47 11.12
C THR A 23 -2.71 -13.15 12.42
N SER A 24 -3.25 -12.29 13.29
CA SER A 24 -2.63 -11.98 14.58
C SER A 24 -2.53 -13.20 15.51
N GLU A 25 -3.45 -14.17 15.39
CA GLU A 25 -3.32 -15.45 16.10
C GLU A 25 -2.26 -16.34 15.46
N ARG A 26 -2.24 -16.46 14.13
CA ARG A 26 -1.25 -17.29 13.41
C ARG A 26 0.19 -16.87 13.62
N ILE A 27 0.47 -15.57 13.79
CA ILE A 27 1.82 -15.04 14.08
C ILE A 27 2.40 -15.62 15.38
N LYS A 28 1.55 -16.04 16.32
CA LYS A 28 1.98 -16.65 17.59
C LYS A 28 2.58 -18.05 17.37
N SER A 29 2.20 -18.73 16.28
CA SER A 29 2.76 -20.03 15.89
C SER A 29 4.05 -19.86 15.07
N PRO A 30 5.09 -20.68 15.30
CA PRO A 30 6.39 -20.52 14.63
C PRO A 30 6.41 -20.96 13.16
N GLU A 31 5.53 -21.88 12.76
CA GLU A 31 5.55 -22.57 11.46
C GLU A 31 5.43 -21.63 10.25
N ASP A 32 4.56 -20.61 10.33
CA ASP A 32 4.29 -19.67 9.22
C ASP A 32 4.81 -18.25 9.49
N LYS A 33 5.47 -18.04 10.64
CA LYS A 33 5.72 -16.69 11.16
C LYS A 33 6.50 -15.80 10.18
N SER A 34 7.57 -16.32 9.59
CA SER A 34 8.41 -15.55 8.66
C SER A 34 7.63 -15.08 7.43
N THR A 35 6.90 -15.97 6.77
CA THR A 35 6.12 -15.65 5.57
C THR A 35 4.97 -14.71 5.88
N ILE A 36 4.34 -14.84 7.05
CA ILE A 36 3.30 -13.90 7.48
C ILE A 36 3.89 -12.51 7.72
N LEU A 37 5.06 -12.40 8.36
CA LEU A 37 5.73 -11.12 8.58
C LEU A 37 6.14 -10.45 7.27
N GLU A 38 6.66 -11.19 6.30
CA GLU A 38 6.98 -10.66 4.97
C GLU A 38 5.72 -10.12 4.26
N THR A 39 4.63 -10.90 4.29
CA THR A 39 3.35 -10.52 3.69
C THR A 39 2.78 -9.27 4.35
N LEU A 40 2.79 -9.21 5.68
CA LEU A 40 2.31 -8.08 6.46
C LEU A 40 3.15 -6.82 6.19
N ASN A 41 4.48 -6.95 6.17
CA ASN A 41 5.38 -5.85 5.87
C ASN A 41 5.14 -5.29 4.45
N SER A 42 4.96 -6.18 3.47
CA SER A 42 4.59 -5.77 2.11
C SER A 42 3.22 -5.08 2.05
N HIS A 43 2.22 -5.59 2.77
CA HIS A 43 0.89 -4.98 2.85
C HIS A 43 0.93 -3.55 3.42
N LEU A 44 1.73 -3.34 4.47
CA LEU A 44 1.91 -2.06 5.13
C LEU A 44 2.82 -1.07 4.37
N SER A 45 3.44 -1.47 3.26
CA SER A 45 4.36 -0.62 2.50
C SER A 45 3.71 0.65 1.93
N SER A 46 2.44 0.57 1.56
CA SER A 46 1.65 1.68 0.99
C SER A 46 0.48 2.11 1.88
N ARG A 47 0.41 1.59 3.10
CA ARG A 47 -0.75 1.73 3.99
C ARG A 47 -0.31 2.17 5.37
N SER A 48 -1.00 3.13 5.96
CA SER A 48 -0.74 3.58 7.32
C SER A 48 -1.28 2.60 8.36
N THR A 49 -2.47 2.03 8.11
CA THR A 49 -3.18 1.01 8.91
C THR A 49 -3.44 -0.24 8.07
N LEU A 50 -3.93 -1.32 8.68
CA LEU A 50 -4.27 -2.56 7.97
C LEU A 50 -5.36 -2.35 6.90
N LEU A 51 -6.29 -1.42 7.14
CA LEU A 51 -7.32 -0.99 6.19
C LEU A 51 -6.91 0.28 5.40
N GLY A 52 -5.62 0.45 5.12
CA GLY A 52 -5.13 1.60 4.35
C GLY A 52 -4.88 2.81 5.24
N SER A 53 -5.91 3.63 5.46
CA SER A 53 -5.81 4.83 6.33
C SER A 53 -6.83 4.81 7.46
N LYS A 54 -7.74 3.84 7.47
CA LYS A 54 -8.82 3.74 8.44
C LYS A 54 -8.35 2.86 9.62
N PRO A 55 -8.35 3.36 10.86
CA PRO A 55 -7.97 2.54 12.01
C PRO A 55 -9.05 1.49 12.32
N SER A 56 -8.63 0.38 12.90
CA SER A 56 -9.52 -0.72 13.26
C SER A 56 -9.01 -1.53 14.45
N LYS A 57 -9.89 -2.38 15.00
CA LYS A 57 -9.51 -3.35 16.03
C LYS A 57 -8.41 -4.33 15.58
N ALA A 58 -8.27 -4.55 14.26
CA ALA A 58 -7.22 -5.42 13.73
C ALA A 58 -5.84 -4.82 13.92
N ASP A 59 -5.70 -3.49 13.84
CA ASP A 59 -4.42 -2.80 14.07
C ASP A 59 -3.93 -3.01 15.51
N VAL A 60 -4.86 -2.93 16.47
CA VAL A 60 -4.60 -3.19 17.89
C VAL A 60 -4.18 -4.65 18.11
N ALA A 61 -4.92 -5.62 17.56
CA ALA A 61 -4.60 -7.04 17.72
C ALA A 61 -3.23 -7.41 17.13
N ILE A 62 -2.88 -6.85 15.95
CA ILE A 62 -1.56 -7.04 15.35
C ILE A 62 -0.47 -6.40 16.21
N TYR A 63 -0.70 -5.18 16.72
CA TYR A 63 0.22 -4.52 17.64
C TYR A 63 0.46 -5.34 18.91
N GLU A 64 -0.59 -5.81 19.59
CA GLU A 64 -0.47 -6.59 20.83
C GLU A 64 0.33 -7.88 20.62
N THR A 65 0.14 -8.56 19.49
CA THR A 65 0.94 -9.75 19.15
C THR A 65 2.39 -9.39 18.81
N LEU A 66 2.63 -8.31 18.06
CA LEU A 66 3.96 -8.00 17.51
C LEU A 66 4.84 -7.17 18.43
N ALA A 67 4.29 -6.30 19.27
CA ALA A 67 5.06 -5.43 20.16
C ALA A 67 6.16 -6.17 20.96
N PRO A 68 5.88 -7.28 21.66
CA PRO A 68 6.94 -8.02 22.39
C PRO A 68 7.97 -8.67 21.46
N VAL A 69 7.57 -9.06 20.25
CA VAL A 69 8.47 -9.66 19.25
C VAL A 69 9.40 -8.61 18.66
N VAL A 70 8.85 -7.46 18.24
CA VAL A 70 9.60 -6.35 17.65
C VAL A 70 10.54 -5.71 18.67
N ALA A 71 10.15 -5.67 19.95
CA ALA A 71 11.02 -5.21 21.03
C ALA A 71 12.33 -6.01 21.12
N GLN A 72 12.33 -7.28 20.71
CA GLN A 72 13.50 -8.17 20.73
C GLN A 72 14.30 -8.17 19.41
N TRP A 73 13.76 -7.59 18.33
CA TRP A 73 14.45 -7.56 17.04
C TRP A 73 15.73 -6.75 17.06
N SER A 74 16.73 -7.25 16.33
CA SER A 74 17.95 -6.51 16.05
C SER A 74 17.69 -5.34 15.07
N PRO A 75 18.62 -4.37 14.97
CA PRO A 75 18.56 -3.34 13.94
C PRO A 75 18.42 -3.90 12.50
N GLU A 76 19.06 -5.03 12.19
CA GLU A 76 18.99 -5.70 10.89
C GLU A 76 17.59 -6.24 10.59
N GLU A 77 16.93 -6.86 11.57
CA GLU A 77 15.56 -7.36 11.43
C GLU A 77 14.53 -6.22 11.29
N ARG A 78 14.84 -5.05 11.85
CA ARG A 78 14.00 -3.84 11.79
C ARG A 78 14.17 -3.08 10.49
N THR A 79 15.38 -2.62 10.19
CA THR A 79 15.68 -1.64 9.13
C THR A 79 16.76 -2.09 8.15
N GLY A 80 17.25 -3.33 8.26
CA GLY A 80 18.19 -3.92 7.30
C GLY A 80 17.55 -4.18 5.93
N GLU A 81 18.35 -4.65 4.97
CA GLU A 81 17.91 -4.89 3.58
C GLU A 81 16.72 -5.84 3.47
N LYS A 82 16.67 -6.86 4.34
CA LYS A 82 15.57 -7.83 4.47
C LYS A 82 14.74 -7.61 5.74
N GLY A 83 14.85 -6.42 6.34
CA GLY A 83 14.14 -6.07 7.56
C GLY A 83 12.65 -5.80 7.31
N HIS A 84 11.95 -5.48 8.39
CA HIS A 84 10.51 -5.23 8.38
C HIS A 84 10.15 -3.78 8.80
N PRO A 85 10.64 -2.75 8.09
CA PRO A 85 10.51 -1.36 8.53
C PRO A 85 9.05 -0.89 8.56
N HIS A 86 8.18 -1.44 7.71
CA HIS A 86 6.77 -1.05 7.67
C HIS A 86 5.98 -1.62 8.86
N ILE A 87 6.39 -2.78 9.38
CA ILE A 87 5.88 -3.31 10.64
C ILE A 87 6.34 -2.44 11.80
N VAL A 88 7.63 -2.09 11.86
CA VAL A 88 8.17 -1.22 12.93
C VAL A 88 7.44 0.12 12.95
N ARG A 89 7.21 0.74 11.78
CA ARG A 89 6.41 1.96 11.63
C ARG A 89 4.98 1.79 12.15
N HIS A 90 4.32 0.67 11.83
CA HIS A 90 2.95 0.40 12.28
C HIS A 90 2.87 0.23 13.79
N VAL A 91 3.80 -0.51 14.38
CA VAL A 91 3.90 -0.70 15.84
C VAL A 91 4.10 0.65 16.54
N ASP A 92 5.04 1.47 16.05
CA ASP A 92 5.29 2.79 16.61
C ASP A 92 4.08 3.73 16.49
N PHE A 93 3.38 3.67 15.34
CA PHE A 93 2.16 4.44 15.14
C PHE A 93 1.05 4.03 16.10
N VAL A 94 0.83 2.72 16.29
CA VAL A 94 -0.27 2.21 17.12
C VAL A 94 -0.06 2.54 18.61
N GLN A 95 1.17 2.39 19.14
CA GLN A 95 1.45 2.67 20.56
C GLN A 95 1.44 4.17 20.92
N ASN A 96 1.63 5.06 19.95
CA ASN A 96 1.74 6.51 20.19
C ASN A 96 0.48 7.29 19.76
N SER A 97 -0.44 6.67 19.02
CA SER A 97 -1.60 7.35 18.47
C SER A 97 -2.84 7.21 19.34
N PRO A 98 -3.55 8.31 19.66
CA PRO A 98 -4.80 8.25 20.41
C PRO A 98 -5.93 7.58 19.62
N LEU A 99 -5.78 7.38 18.31
CA LEU A 99 -6.79 6.73 17.44
C LEU A 99 -7.11 5.31 17.90
N PHE A 100 -6.14 4.62 18.50
CA PHE A 100 -6.29 3.23 18.91
C PHE A 100 -6.80 3.07 20.34
N GLY A 101 -6.87 4.17 21.11
CA GLY A 101 -7.34 4.14 22.50
C GLY A 101 -6.48 3.28 23.42
N LEU A 102 -5.21 3.05 23.08
CA LEU A 102 -4.26 2.32 23.90
C LEU A 102 -3.54 3.29 24.84
N GLU A 103 -3.58 3.01 26.14
CA GLU A 103 -2.78 3.71 27.15
C GLU A 103 -1.52 2.88 27.47
N VAL A 104 -0.58 2.86 26.53
CA VAL A 104 0.69 2.15 26.71
C VAL A 104 1.64 3.02 27.53
N LYS A 105 2.04 2.56 28.71
CA LYS A 105 3.08 3.20 29.52
C LYS A 105 4.40 3.23 28.76
N GLU A 106 5.18 4.31 28.93
CA GLU A 106 6.50 4.47 28.27
C GLU A 106 7.43 3.26 28.46
N GLU A 107 7.38 2.63 29.63
CA GLU A 107 8.17 1.43 29.96
C GLU A 107 7.84 0.21 29.10
N ASN A 108 6.60 0.13 28.62
CA ASN A 108 6.07 -0.97 27.82
C ASN A 108 6.09 -0.68 26.31
N LYS A 109 6.45 0.54 25.90
CA LYS A 109 6.54 0.90 24.49
C LYS A 109 7.75 0.24 23.86
N VAL A 110 7.59 -0.16 22.61
CA VAL A 110 8.69 -0.58 21.75
C VAL A 110 9.55 0.65 21.47
N LYS A 111 10.79 0.65 21.92
CA LYS A 111 11.76 1.71 21.61
C LYS A 111 12.16 1.61 20.15
N VAL A 112 11.79 2.61 19.35
CA VAL A 112 12.16 2.74 17.95
C VAL A 112 13.13 3.91 17.80
N ASP A 113 14.32 3.62 17.30
CA ASP A 113 15.32 4.62 16.96
C ASP A 113 15.13 5.02 15.50
N GLN A 114 14.76 6.29 15.27
CA GLN A 114 14.48 6.82 13.93
C GLN A 114 15.75 7.14 13.14
N ASP A 115 16.89 7.30 13.82
CA ASP A 115 18.18 7.61 13.21
C ASP A 115 18.95 6.34 12.81
N ASN A 116 18.61 5.19 13.40
CA ASN A 116 19.25 3.90 13.09
C ASN A 116 18.54 3.14 11.95
N VAL A 117 18.73 3.63 10.73
CA VAL A 117 18.24 3.00 9.50
C VAL A 117 19.39 2.35 8.74
N LEU A 118 19.45 1.02 8.74
CA LEU A 118 20.56 0.28 8.13
C LEU A 118 20.48 0.19 6.61
N TYR A 119 19.28 0.22 6.03
CA TYR A 119 19.09 0.13 4.60
C TYR A 119 17.98 1.05 4.10
N VAL A 120 18.30 1.83 3.07
CA VAL A 120 17.34 2.63 2.31
C VAL A 120 17.37 2.15 0.87
N LYS A 121 16.23 1.61 0.39
CA LYS A 121 16.12 1.17 -0.99
C LYS A 121 16.36 2.36 -1.92
N PRO A 122 17.29 2.26 -2.88
CA PRO A 122 17.53 3.33 -3.85
C PRO A 122 16.24 3.73 -4.57
N PRO A 123 16.05 5.02 -4.91
CA PRO A 123 14.92 5.48 -5.68
C PRO A 123 14.80 4.66 -6.97
N VAL A 124 13.65 4.03 -7.18
CA VAL A 124 13.42 3.25 -8.40
C VAL A 124 12.84 4.20 -9.45
N ASP A 125 13.54 4.36 -10.57
CA ASP A 125 13.05 5.14 -11.71
C ASP A 125 11.83 4.43 -12.33
N ALA A 126 10.63 4.89 -11.96
CA ALA A 126 9.36 4.32 -12.42
C ALA A 126 9.22 4.27 -13.96
N LYS A 127 9.99 5.08 -14.70
CA LYS A 127 10.10 5.00 -16.16
C LYS A 127 10.94 3.81 -16.61
N ALA A 128 12.10 3.61 -16.00
CA ALA A 128 13.00 2.50 -16.32
C ALA A 128 12.37 1.15 -15.94
N GLU A 129 11.66 1.07 -14.82
CA GLU A 129 10.97 -0.16 -14.41
C GLU A 129 9.78 -0.49 -15.33
N LYS A 130 8.99 0.51 -15.74
CA LYS A 130 7.94 0.34 -16.77
C LYS A 130 8.52 -0.04 -18.13
N GLU A 131 9.69 0.48 -18.50
CA GLU A 131 10.33 0.16 -19.78
C GLU A 131 10.95 -1.25 -19.76
N ARG A 132 11.54 -1.69 -18.64
CA ARG A 132 12.00 -3.07 -18.45
C ARG A 132 10.83 -4.04 -18.46
N LEU A 133 9.73 -3.74 -17.78
CA LEU A 133 8.53 -4.59 -17.79
C LEU A 133 7.88 -4.66 -19.19
N LYS A 134 7.93 -3.59 -19.97
CA LYS A 134 7.50 -3.60 -21.39
C LYS A 134 8.44 -4.40 -22.29
N LYS A 135 9.76 -4.28 -22.11
CA LYS A 135 10.77 -5.00 -22.89
C LYS A 135 10.76 -6.50 -22.59
N GLU A 136 10.58 -6.89 -21.33
CA GLU A 136 10.51 -8.30 -20.92
C GLU A 136 9.21 -8.96 -21.40
N LYS A 137 8.08 -8.25 -21.31
CA LYS A 137 6.79 -8.73 -21.87
C LYS A 137 6.81 -8.83 -23.40
N ALA A 138 7.59 -8.00 -24.09
CA ALA A 138 7.80 -8.10 -25.53
C ALA A 138 8.74 -9.26 -25.91
N ALA A 139 9.76 -9.55 -25.08
CA ALA A 139 10.67 -10.69 -25.29
C ALA A 139 9.97 -12.05 -25.04
N ALA A 140 9.02 -12.11 -24.10
CA ALA A 140 8.20 -13.31 -23.86
C ALA A 140 7.10 -13.55 -24.92
N ALA A 141 6.96 -12.66 -25.91
CA ALA A 141 6.00 -12.77 -27.01
C ALA A 141 6.65 -13.04 -28.38
N ALA A 142 7.94 -13.39 -28.42
CA ALA A 142 8.61 -13.84 -29.65
C ALA A 142 8.08 -15.24 -30.07
N PRO A 143 7.77 -15.47 -31.37
CA PRO A 143 7.06 -16.67 -31.81
C PRO A 143 8.02 -17.84 -32.00
N GLY A 144 7.77 -18.94 -31.28
CA GLY A 144 8.45 -20.22 -31.48
C GLY A 144 7.98 -21.27 -30.47
N GLY A 145 6.88 -21.97 -30.80
CA GLY A 145 6.41 -23.14 -30.06
C GLY A 145 4.88 -23.25 -30.02
N GLU A 146 4.35 -24.32 -30.61
CA GLU A 146 2.95 -24.56 -30.95
C GLU A 146 1.90 -24.52 -29.82
N ALA A 147 0.74 -23.97 -30.20
CA ALA A 147 -0.62 -24.42 -29.92
C ALA A 147 -0.97 -25.00 -28.52
N SER A 148 -1.73 -24.22 -27.74
CA SER A 148 -3.09 -24.57 -27.26
C SER A 148 -3.54 -23.62 -26.13
N LEU A 149 -4.83 -23.24 -26.13
CA LEU A 149 -5.57 -22.54 -25.05
C LEU A 149 -5.52 -21.00 -24.98
N VAL A 150 -5.72 -20.31 -26.11
CA VAL A 150 -6.10 -18.89 -26.13
C VAL A 150 -7.58 -18.75 -26.49
N ASP A 151 -8.50 -19.07 -25.57
CA ASP A 151 -9.92 -18.73 -25.82
C ASP A 151 -10.79 -18.44 -24.58
N ARG A 152 -10.22 -18.17 -23.39
CA ARG A 152 -11.04 -17.79 -22.21
C ARG A 152 -10.65 -16.51 -21.48
N THR A 153 -9.52 -15.88 -21.83
CA THR A 153 -9.06 -14.65 -21.16
C THR A 153 -9.38 -13.38 -21.94
N LYS A 154 -9.77 -13.49 -23.22
CA LYS A 154 -9.98 -12.31 -24.09
C LYS A 154 -11.31 -11.59 -23.81
N GLU A 155 -12.33 -12.25 -23.26
CA GLU A 155 -13.58 -11.58 -22.88
C GLU A 155 -13.48 -10.83 -21.54
N LYS A 156 -12.74 -11.36 -20.55
CA LYS A 156 -12.65 -10.72 -19.23
C LYS A 156 -11.78 -9.45 -19.20
N VAL A 157 -11.00 -9.20 -20.25
CA VAL A 157 -10.19 -7.98 -20.40
C VAL A 157 -10.92 -6.87 -21.16
N LYS A 158 -11.93 -7.19 -21.98
CA LYS A 158 -12.75 -6.15 -22.64
C LYS A 158 -13.69 -5.45 -21.65
N GLU A 159 -14.20 -6.15 -20.65
CA GLU A 159 -15.10 -5.58 -19.65
C GLU A 159 -14.39 -4.61 -18.67
N VAL A 160 -13.10 -4.86 -18.35
CA VAL A 160 -12.30 -3.99 -17.46
C VAL A 160 -11.81 -2.72 -18.18
N VAL A 161 -11.72 -2.73 -19.51
CA VAL A 161 -11.23 -1.57 -20.29
C VAL A 161 -12.37 -0.58 -20.61
N GLU A 162 -13.62 -1.01 -20.69
CA GLU A 162 -14.76 -0.09 -20.86
C GLU A 162 -15.22 0.55 -19.54
N GLY A 163 -15.12 -0.13 -18.39
CA GLY A 163 -15.49 0.44 -17.09
C GLY A 163 -14.60 1.59 -16.57
N ALA A 164 -13.41 1.78 -17.17
CA ALA A 164 -12.44 2.81 -16.73
C ALA A 164 -12.51 4.13 -17.53
N LYS A 165 -13.39 4.24 -18.53
CA LYS A 165 -13.53 5.46 -19.35
C LYS A 165 -14.72 6.36 -19.01
N GLU A 166 -15.60 5.98 -18.07
CA GLU A 166 -16.86 6.71 -17.81
C GLU A 166 -16.96 7.40 -16.43
N LYS A 167 -15.86 7.67 -15.72
CA LYS A 167 -15.91 8.45 -14.46
C LYS A 167 -14.97 9.65 -14.35
N VAL A 168 -14.54 10.22 -15.48
CA VAL A 168 -13.92 11.56 -15.50
C VAL A 168 -14.51 12.40 -16.64
N ALA A 169 -15.81 12.70 -16.57
CA ALA A 169 -16.43 13.75 -17.38
C ALA A 169 -17.73 14.26 -16.72
N GLY A 170 -17.65 15.46 -16.13
CA GLY A 170 -18.73 16.20 -15.48
C GLY A 170 -18.15 16.85 -14.21
N ASP A 171 -18.03 18.16 -14.04
CA ASP A 171 -18.83 19.27 -14.55
C ASP A 171 -17.97 20.56 -14.43
N LYS A 172 -17.79 21.31 -15.54
CA LYS A 172 -17.48 22.75 -15.48
C LYS A 172 -17.97 23.42 -16.76
N PRO A 173 -18.97 24.31 -16.70
CA PRO A 173 -19.68 24.77 -17.89
C PRO A 173 -18.93 25.86 -18.67
N LYS A 174 -19.15 25.78 -19.98
CA LYS A 174 -18.65 26.57 -21.10
C LYS A 174 -19.53 27.81 -21.32
N LYS A 175 -18.92 28.97 -21.63
CA LYS A 175 -19.60 30.08 -22.34
C LYS A 175 -18.61 30.84 -23.24
N GLU A 176 -18.58 30.46 -24.54
CA GLU A 176 -18.96 31.27 -25.74
C GLU A 176 -17.93 32.34 -26.15
N LYS A 177 -17.05 32.07 -27.14
CA LYS A 177 -17.22 32.25 -28.60
C LYS A 177 -17.37 33.71 -29.06
N LYS A 178 -16.30 34.31 -29.62
CA LYS A 178 -16.39 35.14 -30.83
C LYS A 178 -15.06 35.17 -31.60
N GLU A 179 -15.19 35.38 -32.90
CA GLU A 179 -14.38 34.91 -34.02
C GLU A 179 -13.63 36.09 -34.70
N LYS A 180 -12.44 35.82 -35.27
CA LYS A 180 -11.70 36.53 -36.37
C LYS A 180 -11.36 38.04 -36.21
N ALA A 181 -10.08 38.42 -36.06
CA ALA A 181 -9.03 38.69 -37.09
C ALA A 181 -8.97 40.20 -37.49
N PRO A 182 -7.90 40.76 -38.13
CA PRO A 182 -6.45 40.48 -38.16
C PRO A 182 -5.54 41.75 -37.98
N LYS A 183 -4.21 41.53 -37.86
CA LYS A 183 -3.06 42.42 -38.22
C LYS A 183 -2.99 43.84 -37.62
N GLN A 184 -1.87 44.11 -36.93
CA GLN A 184 -0.96 45.17 -37.38
C GLN A 184 0.49 44.92 -36.94
N LYS A 185 1.39 45.16 -37.89
CA LYS A 185 2.84 45.03 -37.80
C LYS A 185 3.42 46.18 -36.98
N ALA A 186 4.61 45.90 -36.43
CA ALA A 186 5.67 46.77 -35.95
C ALA A 186 5.54 48.29 -36.16
N ALA A 187 5.97 49.04 -35.14
CA ALA A 187 6.82 50.20 -35.36
C ALA A 187 7.96 50.25 -34.30
N PRO A 188 9.20 50.53 -34.70
CA PRO A 188 10.39 50.60 -33.86
C PRO A 188 10.72 52.05 -33.44
N ALA A 189 11.43 52.19 -32.33
CA ALA A 189 12.52 53.16 -32.05
C ALA A 189 12.83 53.14 -30.54
#